data_AF-A0A317UVM6-F1
#
_entry.id   AF-A0A317UVM6-F1
#
_cell.length_a   1.000
_cell.length_b   1.000
_cell.length_c   1.000
_cell.angle_alpha   90.00
_cell.angle_beta   90.00
_cell.angle_gamma   90.00
#
_symmetry.space_group_name_H-M   'P 1'
#
loop_
_entity.id
_entity.type
_entity.pdbx_description
1 polymer ?
#
loop_
_entity_poly.entity_id
_entity_poly.type
_entity_poly.pdbx_seq_one_letter_code
_entity_poly.pdbx_strand_id
1 'polypeptide(L)'
;MNANNTRVQRVEDTIKQAWFQEAIRDKEVDLFLVIGHAPVRSIEYDAIYREIRGIRWDTPIQFFGGHYHIRDYVRYDSKAYGLASGRFMETIGFMSIDGLSTGRRQLKPALAAPRFNRKYIDNNLLSFYHHTSRDEESFPTEHGRNVSLLIQQSRTDLQLDQVFGCAPRDLWMFRAKYPGDDNIYTWLEKEVLPESLTDVSRAGTPALVVVNTGAIRFDIFKGPFTQDTTYIVSPFTSGFRYVKDIPYDKAKFLVEVLNRQHEILADARHPAGWQLTPPEQSAPTLDFTEKGDLALSIRPDAGFLANQASLMSGGYAEPNLFPGYTTTDDGGKDGDDTVHSPITYYSVPSCIQALASNSSGTPETVDLVYIDFIEPYVAFAAKFSRIAVDFSRDSDVYMPNATLTSLISDWVKGHWTCGEA
;
A
#
# COMPACT_ATOMS: atom_id res chain seq x y z
N MET A 1 -11.27 -2.52 -13.66
CA MET A 1 -12.07 -2.38 -12.43
C MET A 1 -13.58 -2.54 -12.63
N ASN A 2 -14.04 -3.32 -13.61
CA ASN A 2 -15.43 -3.79 -13.63
C ASN A 2 -15.38 -5.31 -13.81
N ALA A 3 -15.90 -6.05 -12.83
CA ALA A 3 -16.32 -7.42 -13.08
C ALA A 3 -17.60 -7.36 -13.93
N ASN A 4 -17.99 -8.46 -14.56
CA ASN A 4 -19.17 -8.48 -15.45
C ASN A 4 -20.43 -7.90 -14.78
N ASN A 5 -20.57 -8.07 -13.46
CA ASN A 5 -21.70 -7.63 -12.64
C ASN A 5 -21.47 -6.33 -11.84
N THR A 6 -20.33 -5.64 -12.01
CA THR A 6 -20.08 -4.35 -11.33
C THR A 6 -19.92 -3.22 -12.33
N ARG A 7 -20.30 -2.01 -11.90
CA ARG A 7 -20.10 -0.77 -12.66
C ARG A 7 -19.56 0.29 -11.71
N VAL A 8 -18.31 0.66 -11.93
CA VAL A 8 -17.66 1.81 -11.31
C VAL A 8 -17.77 2.98 -12.29
N GLN A 9 -18.38 4.07 -11.85
CA GLN A 9 -18.45 5.31 -12.59
C GLN A 9 -17.42 6.30 -12.03
N ARG A 10 -16.79 7.05 -12.92
CA ARG A 10 -15.86 8.11 -12.55
C ARG A 10 -16.55 9.15 -11.69
N VAL A 11 -15.84 9.62 -10.65
CA VAL A 11 -16.36 10.62 -9.73
C VAL A 11 -16.76 11.90 -10.47
N GLU A 12 -15.97 12.33 -11.46
CA GLU A 12 -16.23 13.54 -12.25
C GLU A 12 -17.48 13.45 -13.13
N ASP A 13 -18.00 12.25 -13.37
CA ASP A 13 -19.27 12.02 -14.05
C ASP A 13 -20.41 11.88 -13.03
N THR A 14 -20.17 11.19 -11.92
CA THR A 14 -21.15 10.99 -10.84
C THR A 14 -21.60 12.29 -10.20
N ILE A 15 -20.68 13.23 -9.96
CA ILE A 15 -21.01 14.53 -9.35
C ILE A 15 -21.99 15.35 -10.21
N LYS A 16 -22.09 15.08 -11.51
CA LYS A 16 -23.02 15.78 -12.42
C LYS A 16 -24.44 15.20 -12.39
N GLN A 17 -24.65 14.07 -11.72
CA GLN A 17 -25.96 13.41 -11.71
C GLN A 17 -26.97 14.13 -10.84
N ALA A 18 -28.24 14.03 -11.23
CA ALA A 18 -29.35 14.74 -10.57
C ALA A 18 -29.41 14.48 -9.06
N TRP A 19 -29.23 13.23 -8.62
CA TRP A 19 -29.30 12.87 -7.20
C TRP A 19 -28.18 13.51 -6.37
N PHE A 20 -26.96 13.60 -6.91
CA PHE A 20 -25.84 14.24 -6.21
C PHE A 20 -26.07 15.74 -6.12
N GLN A 21 -26.49 16.32 -7.24
CA GLN A 21 -26.84 17.73 -7.36
C GLN A 21 -27.98 18.13 -6.41
N GLU A 22 -28.98 17.27 -6.22
CA GLU A 22 -30.05 17.47 -5.24
C GLU A 22 -29.49 17.45 -3.81
N ALA A 23 -28.69 16.45 -3.44
CA ALA A 23 -28.13 16.29 -2.10
C ALA A 23 -27.29 17.49 -1.65
N ILE A 24 -26.40 18.01 -2.52
CA ILE A 24 -25.54 19.16 -2.16
C ILE A 24 -26.32 20.50 -2.12
N ARG A 25 -27.52 20.54 -2.72
CA ARG A 25 -28.45 21.69 -2.68
C ARG A 25 -29.42 21.64 -1.50
N ASP A 26 -29.33 20.66 -0.61
CA ASP A 26 -30.06 20.68 0.66
C ASP A 26 -29.50 21.76 1.60
N LYS A 27 -30.38 22.65 2.09
CA LYS A 27 -30.02 23.81 2.93
C LYS A 27 -29.91 23.46 4.40
N GLU A 28 -30.40 22.30 4.83
CA GLU A 28 -30.41 21.88 6.24
C GLU A 28 -29.18 21.03 6.61
N VAL A 29 -28.11 21.14 5.83
CA VAL A 29 -26.85 20.41 6.05
C VAL A 29 -25.88 21.23 6.89
N ASP A 30 -25.58 20.74 8.10
CA ASP A 30 -24.56 21.31 9.00
C ASP A 30 -23.13 20.78 8.74
N LEU A 31 -23.01 19.62 8.08
CA LEU A 31 -21.74 18.96 7.74
C LEU A 31 -21.94 18.02 6.55
N PHE A 32 -21.08 18.12 5.53
CA PHE A 32 -20.95 17.06 4.53
C PHE A 32 -19.91 16.04 4.97
N LEU A 33 -20.31 14.77 5.04
CA LEU A 33 -19.42 13.65 5.31
C LEU A 33 -19.27 12.84 4.02
N VAL A 34 -18.06 12.76 3.48
CA VAL A 34 -17.75 12.06 2.24
C VAL A 34 -16.80 10.90 2.52
N ILE A 35 -17.24 9.68 2.24
CA ILE A 35 -16.45 8.47 2.46
C ILE A 35 -16.19 7.83 1.11
N GLY A 36 -14.97 7.36 0.89
CA GLY A 36 -14.57 6.75 -0.37
C GLY A 36 -13.25 6.00 -0.25
N HIS A 37 -13.09 4.98 -1.08
CA HIS A 37 -11.82 4.27 -1.22
C HIS A 37 -10.96 4.98 -2.28
N ALA A 38 -10.59 6.22 -1.98
CA ALA A 38 -9.68 7.04 -2.77
C ALA A 38 -8.69 7.75 -1.82
N PRO A 39 -7.47 8.07 -2.29
CA PRO A 39 -6.53 8.85 -1.49
C PRO A 39 -7.13 10.21 -1.12
N VAL A 40 -6.83 10.72 0.06
CA VAL A 40 -7.26 12.08 0.44
C VAL A 40 -6.60 13.16 -0.43
N ARG A 41 -5.41 12.89 -0.97
CA ARG A 41 -4.79 13.71 -2.01
C ARG A 41 -5.06 13.10 -3.38
N SER A 42 -6.25 13.35 -3.93
CA SER A 42 -6.67 12.74 -5.20
C SER A 42 -7.53 13.68 -6.04
N ILE A 43 -7.54 13.44 -7.36
CA ILE A 43 -8.37 14.19 -8.30
C ILE A 43 -9.87 13.96 -8.03
N GLU A 44 -10.21 12.78 -7.50
CA GLU A 44 -11.56 12.37 -7.15
C GLU A 44 -12.11 13.23 -6.00
N TYR A 45 -11.37 13.34 -4.89
CA TYR A 45 -11.80 14.17 -3.77
C TYR A 45 -11.71 15.67 -4.08
N ASP A 46 -10.73 16.10 -4.87
CA ASP A 46 -10.68 17.47 -5.38
C ASP A 46 -11.92 17.83 -6.21
N ALA A 47 -12.40 16.90 -7.05
CA ALA A 47 -13.61 17.11 -7.85
C ALA A 47 -14.85 17.25 -6.97
N ILE A 48 -15.03 16.36 -5.99
CA ILE A 48 -16.15 16.42 -5.03
C ILE A 48 -16.10 17.72 -4.21
N TYR A 49 -14.92 18.04 -3.68
CA TYR A 49 -14.70 19.26 -2.90
C TYR A 49 -15.10 20.51 -3.70
N ARG A 50 -14.62 20.64 -4.94
CA ARG A 50 -14.95 21.79 -5.81
C ARG A 50 -16.44 21.86 -6.13
N GLU A 51 -17.08 20.73 -6.41
CA GLU A 51 -18.52 20.69 -6.71
C GLU A 51 -19.37 21.12 -5.51
N ILE A 52 -19.08 20.58 -4.31
CA ILE A 52 -19.79 20.97 -3.09
C ILE A 52 -19.54 22.46 -2.81
N ARG A 53 -18.28 22.93 -2.85
CA ARG A 53 -17.93 24.33 -2.56
C ARG A 53 -18.54 25.33 -3.54
N GLY A 54 -18.73 24.94 -4.79
CA GLY A 54 -19.40 25.78 -5.80
C GLY A 54 -20.85 26.12 -5.45
N ILE A 55 -21.50 25.32 -4.59
CA ILE A 55 -22.89 25.50 -4.17
C ILE A 55 -22.99 25.86 -2.68
N ARG A 56 -22.14 25.25 -1.86
CA ARG A 56 -22.08 25.33 -0.39
C ARG A 56 -20.75 25.91 0.03
N TRP A 57 -20.63 27.23 -0.11
CA TRP A 57 -19.39 27.95 0.11
C TRP A 57 -18.89 27.92 1.56
N ASP A 58 -19.80 27.79 2.56
CA ASP A 58 -19.44 27.89 3.98
C ASP A 58 -19.64 26.61 4.81
N THR A 59 -20.33 25.60 4.27
CA THR A 59 -20.69 24.39 5.03
C THR A 59 -19.47 23.50 5.26
N PRO A 60 -19.17 23.04 6.49
CA PRO A 60 -18.05 22.14 6.74
C PRO A 60 -18.09 20.86 5.89
N ILE A 61 -16.92 20.35 5.48
CA ILE A 61 -16.78 19.08 4.73
C ILE A 61 -15.72 18.21 5.40
N GLN A 62 -16.04 16.95 5.67
CA GLN A 62 -15.09 15.94 6.15
C GLN A 62 -14.99 14.79 5.16
N PHE A 63 -13.78 14.52 4.67
CA PHE A 63 -13.47 13.37 3.83
C PHE A 63 -12.83 12.25 4.64
N PHE A 64 -13.20 11.00 4.38
CA PHE A 64 -12.49 9.82 4.85
C PHE A 64 -12.03 9.00 3.66
N GLY A 65 -10.72 8.95 3.44
CA GLY A 65 -10.08 8.30 2.31
C GLY A 65 -9.28 7.05 2.69
N GLY A 66 -8.61 6.48 1.69
CA GLY A 66 -7.79 5.28 1.83
C GLY A 66 -6.97 5.01 0.57
N HIS A 67 -6.97 3.76 0.12
CA HIS A 67 -6.27 3.28 -1.09
C HIS A 67 -4.74 3.26 -1.02
N TYR A 68 -4.08 4.38 -0.72
CA TYR A 68 -2.60 4.48 -0.66
C TYR A 68 -1.98 3.91 0.60
N HIS A 69 -2.78 3.36 1.52
CA HIS A 69 -2.27 2.62 2.68
C HIS A 69 -1.40 3.45 3.66
N ILE A 70 -1.52 4.78 3.65
CA ILE A 70 -0.76 5.69 4.52
C ILE A 70 -1.65 6.42 5.52
N ARG A 71 -1.02 6.91 6.60
CA ARG A 71 -1.56 7.96 7.47
C ARG A 71 -1.44 9.29 6.73
N ASP A 72 -2.54 9.99 6.52
CA ASP A 72 -2.51 11.32 5.89
C ASP A 72 -3.67 12.19 6.35
N TYR A 73 -3.42 13.49 6.37
CA TYR A 73 -4.39 14.52 6.71
C TYR A 73 -4.23 15.71 5.77
N VAL A 74 -5.31 16.03 5.08
CA VAL A 74 -5.33 17.03 4.02
C VAL A 74 -6.22 18.18 4.42
N ARG A 75 -5.75 19.40 4.17
CA ARG A 75 -6.51 20.62 4.31
C ARG A 75 -6.87 21.15 2.91
N TYR A 76 -8.15 21.08 2.55
CA TYR A 76 -8.64 21.67 1.29
C TYR A 76 -8.91 23.17 1.44
N ASP A 77 -9.47 23.59 2.59
CA ASP A 77 -9.62 24.99 2.99
C ASP A 77 -9.71 25.15 4.52
N SER A 78 -10.28 26.23 5.06
CA SER A 78 -10.44 26.43 6.50
C SER A 78 -11.57 25.61 7.16
N LYS A 79 -12.44 24.97 6.37
CA LYS A 79 -13.64 24.23 6.79
C LYS A 79 -13.79 22.87 6.10
N ALA A 80 -12.81 22.42 5.32
CA ALA A 80 -12.81 21.16 4.60
C ALA A 80 -11.48 20.42 4.79
N TYR A 81 -11.58 19.20 5.32
CA TYR A 81 -10.42 18.37 5.64
C TYR A 81 -10.66 16.91 5.25
N GLY A 82 -9.58 16.17 5.01
CA GLY A 82 -9.62 14.74 4.73
C GLY A 82 -8.69 13.95 5.64
N LEU A 83 -9.09 12.75 6.04
CA LEU A 83 -8.29 11.81 6.83
C LEU A 83 -8.14 10.46 6.09
N ALA A 84 -6.91 9.95 6.00
CA ALA A 84 -6.61 8.57 5.61
C ALA A 84 -5.89 7.86 6.77
N SER A 85 -6.25 6.61 7.03
CA SER A 85 -5.97 5.93 8.29
C SER A 85 -5.06 4.72 8.15
N GLY A 86 -4.04 4.79 7.30
CA GLY A 86 -3.04 3.72 7.16
C GLY A 86 -3.59 2.45 6.51
N ARG A 87 -3.13 1.30 7.00
CA ARG A 87 -3.38 -0.02 6.41
C ARG A 87 -3.42 -1.12 7.47
N PHE A 88 -3.89 -2.31 7.06
CA PHE A 88 -3.69 -3.60 7.72
C PHE A 88 -4.01 -3.68 9.21
N MET A 89 -4.97 -2.88 9.68
CA MET A 89 -5.27 -2.76 11.12
C MET A 89 -4.03 -2.37 11.93
N GLU A 90 -3.10 -1.59 11.36
CA GLU A 90 -1.97 -1.00 12.12
C GLU A 90 -2.38 0.33 12.76
N THR A 91 -3.41 0.98 12.21
CA THR A 91 -3.83 2.33 12.58
C THR A 91 -5.34 2.45 12.68
N ILE A 92 -5.81 3.16 13.72
CA ILE A 92 -7.16 3.67 13.84
C ILE A 92 -7.10 5.19 13.70
N GLY A 93 -7.69 5.72 12.63
CA GLY A 93 -7.82 7.16 12.44
C GLY A 93 -8.90 7.74 13.33
N PHE A 94 -8.56 8.77 14.07
CA PHE A 94 -9.47 9.54 14.92
C PHE A 94 -9.58 10.98 14.40
N MET A 95 -10.81 11.49 14.38
CA MET A 95 -11.10 12.86 13.97
C MET A 95 -12.16 13.47 14.90
N SER A 96 -11.91 14.70 15.36
CA SER A 96 -12.91 15.51 16.06
C SER A 96 -13.12 16.87 15.38
N ILE A 97 -14.36 17.35 15.41
CA ILE A 97 -14.74 18.64 14.83
C ILE A 97 -15.51 19.43 15.90
N ASP A 98 -14.89 20.51 16.39
CA ASP A 98 -15.54 21.45 17.30
C ASP A 98 -16.27 22.54 16.52
N GLY A 99 -17.32 23.11 17.11
CA GLY A 99 -17.98 24.30 16.58
C GLY A 99 -19.00 24.04 15.46
N LEU A 100 -19.45 22.79 15.27
CA LEU A 100 -20.59 22.49 14.42
C LEU A 100 -21.89 23.01 15.05
N SER A 101 -22.74 23.64 14.24
CA SER A 101 -24.10 24.00 14.65
C SER A 101 -24.87 22.71 14.93
N THR A 102 -25.44 22.58 16.11
CA THR A 102 -26.40 21.51 16.40
C THR A 102 -27.71 22.20 16.75
N GLY A 103 -28.79 21.89 16.04
CA GLY A 103 -30.08 22.62 16.07
C GLY A 103 -30.77 22.79 17.43
N ARG A 104 -30.14 22.43 18.55
CA ARG A 104 -30.64 22.60 19.93
C ARG A 104 -29.78 23.50 20.83
N ARG A 105 -28.62 23.98 20.37
CA ARG A 105 -27.80 24.94 21.13
C ARG A 105 -27.43 26.10 20.23
N GLN A 106 -27.81 27.31 20.66
CA GLN A 106 -27.16 28.52 20.13
C GLN A 106 -25.65 28.31 20.23
N LEU A 107 -24.98 28.43 19.09
CA LEU A 107 -23.52 28.46 19.01
C LEU A 107 -23.02 29.37 20.12
N LYS A 108 -22.20 28.84 21.05
CA LYS A 108 -21.40 29.72 21.90
C LYS A 108 -20.63 30.63 20.93
N PRO A 109 -20.74 31.96 21.01
CA PRO A 109 -20.11 32.90 20.05
C PRO A 109 -18.57 32.84 19.98
N ALA A 110 -17.93 31.88 20.68
CA ALA A 110 -16.50 31.81 20.88
C ALA A 110 -15.72 31.01 19.81
N LEU A 111 -16.40 30.32 18.88
CA LEU A 111 -15.75 29.70 17.72
C LEU A 111 -16.31 30.32 16.43
N ALA A 112 -15.55 31.24 15.83
CA ALA A 112 -15.89 31.88 14.56
C ALA A 112 -15.78 30.91 13.35
N ALA A 113 -15.15 29.74 13.53
CA ALA A 113 -14.99 28.70 12.52
C ALA A 113 -14.87 27.31 13.19
N PRO A 114 -15.29 26.23 12.52
CA PRO A 114 -15.08 24.87 13.00
C PRO A 114 -13.59 24.57 13.17
N ARG A 115 -13.24 23.77 14.18
CA ARG A 115 -11.85 23.33 14.43
C ARG A 115 -11.76 21.82 14.27
N PHE A 116 -10.81 21.38 13.47
CA PHE A 116 -10.60 19.98 13.15
C PHE A 116 -9.33 19.49 13.86
N ASN A 117 -9.43 18.35 14.55
CA ASN A 117 -8.29 17.69 15.17
C ASN A 117 -8.22 16.24 14.68
N ARG A 118 -7.00 15.73 14.51
CA ARG A 118 -6.74 14.38 13.99
C ARG A 118 -5.72 13.65 14.85
N LYS A 119 -5.93 12.33 15.01
CA LYS A 119 -4.96 11.41 15.59
C LYS A 119 -4.90 10.10 14.81
N TYR A 120 -3.73 9.50 14.74
CA TYR A 120 -3.50 8.15 14.25
C TYR A 120 -3.12 7.29 15.45
N ILE A 121 -4.04 6.42 15.84
CA ILE A 121 -3.90 5.58 17.02
C ILE A 121 -3.32 4.25 16.59
N ASP A 122 -2.20 3.84 17.16
CA ASP A 122 -1.68 2.50 16.92
C ASP A 122 -2.68 1.44 17.41
N ASN A 123 -2.90 0.41 16.61
CA ASN A 123 -3.86 -0.65 16.95
C ASN A 123 -3.25 -1.64 17.95
N ASN A 124 -3.04 -1.20 19.19
CA ASN A 124 -2.55 -2.03 20.29
C ASN A 124 -3.27 -1.68 21.62
N LEU A 125 -3.21 -2.61 22.58
CA LEU A 125 -3.89 -2.44 23.86
C LEU A 125 -3.37 -1.24 24.67
N LEU A 126 -2.08 -0.89 24.58
CA LEU A 126 -1.51 0.23 25.33
C LEU A 126 -2.10 1.57 24.87
N SER A 127 -2.20 1.78 23.56
CA SER A 127 -2.89 2.93 22.98
C SER A 127 -4.36 2.96 23.40
N PHE A 128 -5.04 1.81 23.38
CA PHE A 128 -6.45 1.75 23.78
C PHE A 128 -6.68 2.05 25.26
N TYR A 129 -5.83 1.51 26.13
CA TYR A 129 -5.83 1.79 27.56
C TYR A 129 -5.66 3.29 27.81
N HIS A 130 -4.67 3.90 27.15
CA HIS A 130 -4.40 5.34 27.24
C HIS A 130 -5.64 6.17 26.86
N HIS A 131 -6.19 5.97 25.65
CA HIS A 131 -7.29 6.80 25.14
C HIS A 131 -8.64 6.55 25.82
N THR A 132 -8.83 5.37 26.41
CA THR A 132 -10.06 5.06 27.16
C THR A 132 -9.92 5.33 28.66
N SER A 133 -8.72 5.67 29.14
CA SER A 133 -8.40 5.77 30.57
C SER A 133 -8.78 4.49 31.33
N ARG A 134 -8.49 3.34 30.72
CA ARG A 134 -8.71 2.00 31.28
C ARG A 134 -7.39 1.24 31.33
N ASP A 135 -7.41 0.09 31.98
CA ASP A 135 -6.28 -0.82 32.15
C ASP A 135 -6.66 -2.24 31.69
N GLU A 136 -5.74 -3.18 31.86
CA GLU A 136 -5.93 -4.58 31.47
C GLU A 136 -7.14 -5.26 32.14
N GLU A 137 -7.52 -4.82 33.34
CA GLU A 137 -8.65 -5.39 34.08
C GLU A 137 -9.99 -4.78 33.63
N SER A 138 -10.01 -3.46 33.40
CA SER A 138 -11.24 -2.69 33.15
C SER A 138 -11.55 -2.46 31.66
N PHE A 139 -10.57 -2.60 30.78
CA PHE A 139 -10.75 -2.42 29.33
C PHE A 139 -11.53 -3.57 28.68
N PRO A 140 -11.23 -4.85 28.94
CA PRO A 140 -11.91 -5.95 28.26
C PRO A 140 -13.41 -5.95 28.56
N THR A 141 -14.22 -6.09 27.51
CA THR A 141 -15.66 -6.33 27.63
C THR A 141 -15.97 -7.80 27.36
N GLU A 142 -17.07 -8.31 27.89
CA GLU A 142 -17.53 -9.68 27.59
C GLU A 142 -17.67 -9.89 26.07
N HIS A 143 -18.29 -8.92 25.38
CA HIS A 143 -18.42 -8.97 23.93
C HIS A 143 -17.06 -9.01 23.22
N GLY A 144 -16.11 -8.15 23.61
CA GLY A 144 -14.76 -8.13 23.03
C GLY A 144 -14.02 -9.46 23.21
N ARG A 145 -14.10 -10.07 24.40
CA ARG A 145 -13.53 -11.40 24.68
C ARG A 145 -14.17 -12.49 23.81
N ASN A 146 -15.49 -12.47 23.67
CA ASN A 146 -16.19 -13.42 22.81
C ASN A 146 -15.79 -13.29 21.34
N VAL A 147 -15.57 -12.07 20.84
CA VAL A 147 -15.03 -11.84 19.49
C VAL A 147 -13.60 -12.35 19.36
N SER A 148 -12.73 -12.14 20.35
CA SER A 148 -11.36 -12.68 20.35
C SER A 148 -11.36 -14.21 20.30
N LEU A 149 -12.23 -14.86 21.08
CA LEU A 149 -12.39 -16.33 21.05
C LEU A 149 -12.88 -16.82 19.69
N LEU A 150 -13.84 -16.12 19.07
CA LEU A 150 -14.32 -16.45 17.73
C LEU A 150 -13.20 -16.35 16.68
N ILE A 151 -12.35 -15.31 16.76
CA ILE A 151 -11.19 -15.16 15.87
C ILE A 151 -10.24 -16.34 16.07
N GLN A 152 -9.90 -16.69 17.31
CA GLN A 152 -9.01 -17.82 17.61
C GLN A 152 -9.56 -19.15 17.10
N GLN A 153 -10.85 -19.42 17.31
CA GLN A 153 -11.50 -20.62 16.79
C GLN A 153 -11.46 -20.65 15.27
N SER A 154 -11.79 -19.54 14.61
CA SER A 154 -11.80 -19.44 13.15
C SER A 154 -10.41 -19.68 12.55
N ARG A 155 -9.34 -19.15 13.18
CA ARG A 155 -7.96 -19.42 12.77
C ARG A 155 -7.61 -20.89 12.86
N THR A 156 -8.05 -21.55 13.94
CA THR A 156 -7.82 -22.99 14.18
C THR A 156 -8.55 -23.84 13.13
N ASP A 157 -9.83 -23.56 12.89
CA ASP A 157 -10.66 -24.30 11.92
C ASP A 157 -10.11 -24.17 10.49
N LEU A 158 -9.54 -23.01 10.15
CA LEU A 158 -8.88 -22.73 8.87
C LEU A 158 -7.42 -23.16 8.80
N GLN A 159 -6.85 -23.69 9.90
CA GLN A 159 -5.46 -24.15 10.01
C GLN A 159 -4.42 -23.06 9.66
N LEU A 160 -4.74 -21.79 9.96
CA LEU A 160 -3.89 -20.66 9.57
C LEU A 160 -2.50 -20.69 10.23
N ASP A 161 -2.38 -21.35 11.38
CA ASP A 161 -1.12 -21.47 12.12
C ASP A 161 -0.27 -22.70 11.70
N GLN A 162 -0.66 -23.43 10.64
CA GLN A 162 0.15 -24.52 10.09
C GLN A 162 1.48 -23.97 9.56
N VAL A 163 2.60 -24.44 10.12
CA VAL A 163 3.95 -24.02 9.73
C VAL A 163 4.39 -24.74 8.46
N PHE A 164 4.90 -23.99 7.48
CA PHE A 164 5.48 -24.50 6.24
C PHE A 164 7.00 -24.48 6.23
N GLY A 165 7.62 -23.55 6.97
CA GLY A 165 9.06 -23.44 7.14
C GLY A 165 9.39 -22.32 8.11
N CYS A 166 10.67 -22.06 8.34
CA CYS A 166 11.11 -20.95 9.17
C CYS A 166 12.06 -20.02 8.41
N ALA A 167 11.64 -18.78 8.20
CA ALA A 167 12.46 -17.77 7.55
C ALA A 167 13.74 -17.54 8.37
N PRO A 168 14.94 -17.65 7.76
CA PRO A 168 16.20 -17.53 8.49
C PRO A 168 16.50 -16.09 8.93
N ARG A 169 15.86 -15.10 8.29
CA ARG A 169 16.01 -13.67 8.50
C ARG A 169 14.74 -12.92 8.12
N ASP A 170 14.67 -11.66 8.49
CA ASP A 170 13.65 -10.75 7.98
C ASP A 170 13.90 -10.44 6.50
N LEU A 171 12.84 -10.42 5.69
CA LEU A 171 12.85 -9.99 4.30
C LEU A 171 11.87 -8.83 4.16
N TRP A 172 12.43 -7.66 3.89
CA TRP A 172 11.71 -6.40 3.86
C TRP A 172 11.30 -6.03 2.44
N MET A 173 10.09 -5.51 2.28
CA MET A 173 9.62 -4.88 1.05
C MET A 173 10.33 -3.54 0.82
N PHE A 174 10.33 -2.68 1.85
CA PHE A 174 10.77 -1.28 1.73
C PHE A 174 11.80 -0.85 2.74
N ARG A 175 12.03 -1.61 3.81
CA ARG A 175 12.98 -1.25 4.88
C ARG A 175 14.42 -1.65 4.57
N ALA A 176 14.61 -2.43 3.51
CA ALA A 176 15.91 -2.80 2.96
C ALA A 176 15.99 -2.38 1.49
N LYS A 177 17.15 -1.86 1.08
CA LYS A 177 17.41 -1.41 -0.29
C LYS A 177 17.26 -2.57 -1.29
N TYR A 178 16.60 -2.31 -2.41
CA TYR A 178 16.60 -3.22 -3.56
C TYR A 178 17.68 -2.80 -4.59
N PRO A 179 18.48 -3.73 -5.13
CA PRO A 179 18.63 -5.12 -4.66
C PRO A 179 19.46 -5.17 -3.37
N GLY A 180 19.18 -6.16 -2.51
CA GLY A 180 19.85 -6.35 -1.24
C GLY A 180 19.47 -7.67 -0.57
N ASP A 181 20.35 -8.19 0.27
CA ASP A 181 20.22 -9.53 0.85
C ASP A 181 18.95 -9.67 1.71
N ASP A 182 18.59 -8.63 2.46
CA ASP A 182 17.40 -8.63 3.32
C ASP A 182 16.15 -8.05 2.62
N ASN A 183 16.17 -7.94 1.29
CA ASN A 183 15.05 -7.44 0.49
C ASN A 183 14.26 -8.61 -0.14
N ILE A 184 12.95 -8.65 0.11
CA ILE A 184 12.06 -9.74 -0.33
C ILE A 184 12.04 -9.92 -1.86
N TYR A 185 12.15 -8.83 -2.63
CA TYR A 185 12.14 -8.90 -4.08
C TYR A 185 13.46 -9.44 -4.64
N THR A 186 14.57 -9.19 -3.95
CA THR A 186 15.87 -9.79 -4.30
C THR A 186 15.85 -11.29 -4.04
N TRP A 187 15.27 -11.72 -2.92
CA TRP A 187 15.06 -13.14 -2.62
C TRP A 187 14.17 -13.82 -3.66
N LEU A 188 13.04 -13.21 -4.04
CA LEU A 188 12.18 -13.74 -5.11
C LEU A 188 12.94 -13.87 -6.45
N GLU A 189 13.68 -12.83 -6.84
CA GLU A 189 14.42 -12.78 -8.09
C GLU A 189 15.55 -13.81 -8.19
N LYS A 190 16.28 -14.02 -7.09
CA LYS A 190 17.51 -14.83 -7.09
C LYS A 190 17.30 -16.29 -6.69
N GLU A 191 16.31 -16.56 -5.83
CA GLU A 191 16.14 -17.88 -5.21
C GLU A 191 14.82 -18.51 -5.66
N VAL A 192 13.69 -17.84 -5.41
CA VAL A 192 12.37 -18.47 -5.59
C VAL A 192 12.00 -18.65 -7.06
N LEU A 193 12.00 -17.56 -7.84
CA LEU A 193 11.50 -17.57 -9.21
C LEU A 193 12.35 -18.44 -10.15
N PRO A 194 13.71 -18.35 -10.15
CA PRO A 194 14.51 -19.17 -11.05
C PRO A 194 14.34 -20.68 -10.84
N GLU A 195 14.16 -21.11 -9.59
CA GLU A 195 14.09 -22.54 -9.22
C GLU A 195 12.67 -23.11 -9.33
N SER A 196 11.65 -22.31 -9.02
CA SER A 196 10.28 -22.82 -8.90
C SER A 196 9.51 -22.82 -10.23
N LEU A 197 9.94 -22.02 -11.21
CA LEU A 197 9.26 -21.90 -12.50
C LEU A 197 9.71 -22.97 -13.49
N THR A 198 8.83 -23.94 -13.72
CA THR A 198 9.08 -25.07 -14.63
C THR A 198 7.85 -25.37 -15.47
N ASP A 199 8.05 -25.59 -16.78
CA ASP A 199 7.04 -26.16 -17.67
C ASP A 199 7.63 -27.42 -18.31
N VAL A 200 7.03 -28.58 -18.00
CA VAL A 200 7.47 -29.89 -18.50
C VAL A 200 7.39 -29.96 -20.04
N SER A 201 6.42 -29.27 -20.65
CA SER A 201 6.26 -29.21 -22.10
C SER A 201 7.33 -28.36 -22.79
N ARG A 202 8.00 -27.50 -22.03
CA ARG A 202 9.08 -26.59 -22.47
C ARG A 202 10.41 -26.87 -21.78
N ALA A 203 10.60 -28.09 -21.25
CA ALA A 203 11.79 -28.46 -20.51
C ALA A 203 13.10 -28.09 -21.22
N GLY A 204 13.96 -27.35 -20.54
CA GLY A 204 15.25 -26.87 -21.07
C GLY A 204 15.18 -25.55 -21.85
N THR A 205 13.98 -25.00 -22.10
CA THR A 205 13.82 -23.67 -22.68
C THR A 205 14.04 -22.61 -21.60
N PRO A 206 14.92 -21.61 -21.83
CA PRO A 206 15.05 -20.47 -20.92
C PRO A 206 13.76 -19.64 -20.84
N ALA A 207 13.40 -19.20 -19.64
CA ALA A 207 12.24 -18.35 -19.40
C ALA A 207 12.64 -17.07 -18.65
N LEU A 208 12.20 -15.91 -19.13
CA LEU A 208 12.30 -14.65 -18.41
C LEU A 208 10.97 -14.35 -17.75
N VAL A 209 10.93 -14.40 -16.43
CA VAL A 209 9.69 -14.26 -15.66
C VAL A 209 9.58 -12.87 -15.09
N VAL A 210 8.40 -12.23 -15.23
CA VAL A 210 8.12 -10.87 -14.81
C VAL A 210 7.00 -10.86 -13.78
N VAL A 211 7.29 -10.27 -12.61
CA VAL A 211 6.36 -10.16 -11.47
C VAL A 211 6.29 -8.70 -11.05
N ASN A 212 5.09 -8.15 -10.89
CA ASN A 212 4.94 -6.80 -10.34
C ASN A 212 5.15 -6.79 -8.82
N THR A 213 5.81 -5.78 -8.31
CA THR A 213 6.14 -5.69 -6.87
C THR A 213 4.91 -5.55 -6.00
N GLY A 214 3.83 -4.93 -6.52
CA GLY A 214 2.52 -4.84 -5.88
C GLY A 214 1.82 -6.18 -5.61
N ALA A 215 2.30 -7.28 -6.20
CA ALA A 215 1.83 -8.64 -5.90
C ALA A 215 2.21 -9.09 -4.48
N ILE A 216 3.29 -8.52 -3.92
CA ILE A 216 3.72 -8.75 -2.55
C ILE A 216 3.12 -7.68 -1.65
N ARG A 217 2.53 -8.09 -0.53
CA ARG A 217 1.69 -7.21 0.32
C ARG A 217 2.26 -6.97 1.71
N PHE A 218 3.20 -7.80 2.14
CA PHE A 218 3.81 -7.67 3.45
C PHE A 218 5.23 -8.23 3.52
N ASP A 219 5.96 -7.83 4.55
CA ASP A 219 7.28 -8.34 4.87
C ASP A 219 7.19 -9.82 5.33
N ILE A 220 8.30 -10.56 5.24
CA ILE A 220 8.45 -11.86 5.90
C ILE A 220 9.37 -11.65 7.10
N PHE A 221 8.87 -11.91 8.31
CA PHE A 221 9.70 -11.87 9.51
C PHE A 221 10.44 -13.19 9.71
N LYS A 222 11.63 -13.10 10.32
CA LYS A 222 12.39 -14.25 10.79
C LYS A 222 11.53 -15.10 11.71
N GLY A 223 11.59 -16.41 11.52
CA GLY A 223 10.82 -17.38 12.29
C GLY A 223 9.73 -18.06 11.46
N PRO A 224 8.67 -18.58 12.10
CA PRO A 224 7.68 -19.43 11.43
C PRO A 224 6.98 -18.71 10.26
N PHE A 225 7.02 -19.33 9.09
CA PHE A 225 6.23 -18.99 7.93
C PHE A 225 5.06 -19.98 7.86
N THR A 226 3.84 -19.49 8.11
CA THR A 226 2.63 -20.31 8.21
C THR A 226 1.74 -20.21 6.99
N GLN A 227 0.68 -21.00 6.95
CA GLN A 227 -0.41 -20.85 5.99
C GLN A 227 -0.95 -19.42 5.96
N ASP A 228 -1.14 -18.77 7.12
CA ASP A 228 -1.53 -17.36 7.20
C ASP A 228 -0.51 -16.43 6.53
N THR A 229 0.79 -16.65 6.78
CA THR A 229 1.87 -15.86 6.19
C THR A 229 1.82 -15.87 4.66
N THR A 230 1.38 -16.98 4.05
CA THR A 230 1.23 -17.07 2.58
C THR A 230 0.24 -16.04 2.05
N TYR A 231 -0.91 -15.89 2.73
CA TYR A 231 -1.95 -14.94 2.36
C TYR A 231 -1.59 -13.50 2.74
N ILE A 232 -0.87 -13.31 3.85
CA ILE A 232 -0.34 -12.00 4.26
C ILE A 232 0.65 -11.48 3.21
N VAL A 233 1.55 -12.32 2.70
CA VAL A 233 2.62 -11.93 1.79
C VAL A 233 2.14 -11.87 0.34
N SER A 234 1.42 -12.89 -0.14
CA SER A 234 0.98 -13.01 -1.54
C SER A 234 -0.46 -13.53 -1.61
N PRO A 235 -1.48 -12.66 -1.45
CA PRO A 235 -2.88 -13.06 -1.38
C PRO A 235 -3.54 -13.32 -2.74
N PHE A 236 -2.91 -12.94 -3.85
CA PHE A 236 -3.55 -12.99 -5.16
C PHE A 236 -3.53 -14.40 -5.74
N THR A 237 -4.64 -14.82 -6.31
CA THR A 237 -4.76 -16.11 -7.00
C THR A 237 -4.21 -16.08 -8.42
N SER A 238 -3.36 -15.09 -8.73
CA SER A 238 -2.82 -14.90 -10.08
C SER A 238 -1.84 -16.01 -10.44
N GLY A 239 -2.08 -16.61 -11.60
CA GLY A 239 -1.19 -17.61 -12.18
C GLY A 239 -0.19 -17.01 -13.16
N PHE A 240 0.48 -17.88 -13.91
CA PHE A 240 1.50 -17.50 -14.88
C PHE A 240 1.03 -17.75 -16.31
N ARG A 241 1.16 -16.74 -17.16
CA ARG A 241 0.97 -16.82 -18.60
C ARG A 241 2.30 -16.58 -19.31
N TYR A 242 2.40 -17.02 -20.55
CA TYR A 242 3.63 -16.83 -21.31
C TYR A 242 3.42 -16.68 -22.80
N VAL A 243 4.45 -16.15 -23.47
CA VAL A 243 4.58 -16.16 -24.93
C VAL A 243 5.94 -16.75 -25.28
N LYS A 244 5.95 -17.59 -26.32
CA LYS A 244 7.12 -18.39 -26.72
C LYS A 244 8.16 -17.60 -27.49
N ASP A 245 9.42 -18.01 -27.32
CA ASP A 245 10.54 -17.73 -28.23
C ASP A 245 10.76 -16.24 -28.54
N ILE A 246 10.62 -15.38 -27.53
CA ILE A 246 10.87 -13.94 -27.64
C ILE A 246 12.38 -13.68 -27.63
N PRO A 247 12.93 -12.84 -28.53
CA PRO A 247 14.32 -12.41 -28.45
C PRO A 247 14.64 -11.82 -27.07
N TYR A 248 15.69 -12.31 -26.43
CA TYR A 248 15.97 -12.02 -25.03
C TYR A 248 16.23 -10.52 -24.76
N ASP A 249 16.88 -9.84 -25.70
CA ASP A 249 17.12 -8.39 -25.66
C ASP A 249 15.80 -7.60 -25.65
N LYS A 250 14.83 -7.99 -26.47
CA LYS A 250 13.50 -7.37 -26.50
C LYS A 250 12.70 -7.67 -25.23
N ALA A 251 12.81 -8.88 -24.70
CA ALA A 251 12.15 -9.27 -23.45
C ALA A 251 12.67 -8.43 -22.27
N LYS A 252 13.99 -8.23 -22.15
CA LYS A 252 14.57 -7.31 -21.16
C LYS A 252 14.10 -5.87 -21.34
N PHE A 253 14.15 -5.37 -22.58
CA PHE A 253 13.73 -4.00 -22.86
C PHE A 253 12.25 -3.78 -22.53
N LEU A 254 11.38 -4.79 -22.71
CA LEU A 254 10.00 -4.74 -22.24
C LEU A 254 9.90 -4.50 -20.72
N VAL A 255 10.72 -5.17 -19.92
CA VAL A 255 10.73 -4.96 -18.45
C VAL A 255 11.23 -3.56 -18.09
N GLU A 256 12.20 -3.01 -18.83
CA GLU A 256 12.63 -1.61 -18.65
C GLU A 256 11.48 -0.63 -18.94
N VAL A 257 10.69 -0.88 -19.98
CA VAL A 257 9.50 -0.08 -20.31
C VAL A 257 8.45 -0.17 -19.20
N LEU A 258 8.17 -1.36 -18.67
CA LEU A 258 7.25 -1.54 -17.53
C LEU A 258 7.70 -0.74 -16.30
N ASN A 259 9.00 -0.75 -16.01
CA ASN A 259 9.55 -0.03 -14.86
C ASN A 259 9.54 1.49 -15.00
N ARG A 260 9.47 2.01 -16.23
CA ARG A 260 9.35 3.46 -16.52
C ARG A 260 7.94 3.86 -16.95
N GLN A 261 6.98 2.95 -16.85
CA GLN A 261 5.65 3.17 -17.41
C GLN A 261 4.92 4.35 -16.76
N HIS A 262 5.15 4.59 -15.47
CA HIS A 262 4.59 5.75 -14.77
C HIS A 262 5.12 7.08 -15.35
N GLU A 263 6.40 7.16 -15.74
CA GLU A 263 6.98 8.33 -16.42
C GLU A 263 6.38 8.51 -17.83
N ILE A 264 6.19 7.41 -18.54
CA ILE A 264 5.62 7.39 -19.90
C ILE A 264 4.14 7.81 -19.88
N LEU A 265 3.40 7.43 -18.84
CA LEU A 265 1.98 7.71 -18.68
C LEU A 265 1.69 9.00 -17.91
N ALA A 266 2.68 9.64 -17.28
CA ALA A 266 2.49 10.88 -16.52
C ALA A 266 1.91 12.04 -17.37
N ASP A 267 2.19 12.06 -18.68
CA ASP A 267 1.62 13.04 -19.63
C ASP A 267 0.18 12.69 -20.08
N ALA A 268 -0.22 11.42 -19.92
CA ALA A 268 -1.50 10.93 -20.37
C ALA A 268 -2.44 10.85 -19.16
N ARG A 269 -3.51 11.66 -19.16
CA ARG A 269 -4.59 11.70 -18.16
C ARG A 269 -5.31 10.35 -18.01
N HIS A 270 -4.60 9.34 -17.53
CA HIS A 270 -5.07 7.99 -17.33
C HIS A 270 -5.33 7.75 -15.83
N PRO A 271 -6.39 7.00 -15.51
CA PRO A 271 -6.86 6.86 -14.14
C PRO A 271 -5.82 6.15 -13.26
N ALA A 272 -5.82 6.48 -11.97
CA ALA A 272 -4.97 5.95 -10.90
C ALA A 272 -4.95 4.41 -10.72
N GLY A 273 -5.61 3.65 -11.60
CA GLY A 273 -5.73 2.20 -11.55
C GLY A 273 -4.65 1.40 -12.29
N TRP A 274 -3.59 2.05 -12.79
CA TRP A 274 -2.46 1.39 -13.47
C TRP A 274 -1.20 1.32 -12.59
N GLN A 275 -1.35 0.80 -11.37
CA GLN A 275 -0.25 0.70 -10.41
C GLN A 275 0.24 -0.74 -10.29
N LEU A 276 1.50 -0.94 -10.66
CA LEU A 276 2.21 -2.21 -10.55
C LEU A 276 3.01 -2.32 -9.25
N THR A 277 3.33 -1.18 -8.64
CA THR A 277 3.99 -1.07 -7.33
C THR A 277 2.98 -1.20 -6.19
N PRO A 278 3.42 -1.47 -4.94
CA PRO A 278 2.50 -1.43 -3.81
C PRO A 278 1.95 -0.01 -3.57
N PRO A 279 0.75 0.13 -2.98
CA PRO A 279 0.02 1.40 -2.94
C PRO A 279 0.75 2.53 -2.20
N GLU A 280 1.55 2.20 -1.19
CA GLU A 280 2.28 3.14 -0.36
C GLU A 280 3.31 3.93 -1.20
N GLN A 281 3.89 3.32 -2.23
CA GLN A 281 4.85 3.99 -3.12
C GLN A 281 4.20 5.05 -4.02
N SER A 282 2.87 5.05 -4.11
CA SER A 282 2.13 6.07 -4.87
C SER A 282 1.82 7.32 -4.05
N ALA A 283 2.10 7.29 -2.74
CA ALA A 283 1.87 8.42 -1.87
C ALA A 283 2.97 9.49 -2.04
N PRO A 284 2.60 10.76 -2.34
CA PRO A 284 3.57 11.83 -2.52
C PRO A 284 4.25 12.29 -1.22
N THR A 285 3.74 11.87 -0.06
CA THR A 285 4.22 12.29 1.27
C THR A 285 5.23 11.32 1.89
N LEU A 286 5.40 10.13 1.32
CA LEU A 286 6.44 9.20 1.75
C LEU A 286 7.74 9.54 1.02
N ASP A 287 8.74 10.02 1.77
CA ASP A 287 10.09 10.21 1.26
C ASP A 287 10.77 8.84 1.09
N PHE A 288 10.59 8.23 -0.08
CA PHE A 288 11.39 7.07 -0.47
C PHE A 288 12.80 7.53 -0.82
N THR A 289 13.80 6.91 -0.20
CA THR A 289 15.21 7.16 -0.51
C THR A 289 15.54 6.54 -1.87
N GLU A 290 15.52 7.34 -2.95
CA GLU A 290 15.70 6.85 -4.33
C GLU A 290 17.15 6.51 -4.70
N LYS A 291 18.14 7.04 -3.98
CA LYS A 291 19.56 6.79 -4.21
C LYS A 291 20.26 6.71 -2.88
N GLY A 292 21.20 5.77 -2.75
CA GLY A 292 21.99 5.55 -1.54
C GLY A 292 22.97 6.66 -1.20
N ASP A 293 22.60 7.93 -1.40
CA ASP A 293 23.39 9.10 -1.03
C ASP A 293 22.49 10.18 -0.39
N LEU A 294 22.93 10.59 0.79
CA LEU A 294 22.47 11.67 1.68
C LEU A 294 21.18 11.47 2.48
N ALA A 295 21.42 11.21 3.77
CA ALA A 295 20.70 11.88 4.84
C ALA A 295 20.62 13.40 4.59
N LEU A 296 19.40 13.94 4.78
CA LEU A 296 19.08 15.35 5.03
C LEU A 296 19.42 16.35 3.92
N SER A 297 18.48 16.56 2.98
CA SER A 297 18.31 17.88 2.34
C SER A 297 16.95 18.48 2.71
N ILE A 298 16.82 18.92 3.96
CA ILE A 298 15.79 19.90 4.31
C ILE A 298 16.28 21.24 3.75
N ARG A 299 15.57 21.79 2.76
CA ARG A 299 15.70 23.20 2.40
C ARG A 299 15.16 24.03 3.56
N PRO A 300 15.98 24.81 4.27
CA PRO A 300 15.47 25.72 5.28
C PRO A 300 15.14 27.02 4.57
N ASP A 301 13.85 27.36 4.44
CA ASP A 301 13.54 28.78 4.40
C ASP A 301 12.15 29.13 4.94
N ALA A 302 12.16 30.23 5.70
CA ALA A 302 11.04 30.97 6.29
C ALA A 302 10.41 30.44 7.59
N GLY A 303 11.11 30.72 8.70
CA GLY A 303 10.54 30.73 10.06
C GLY A 303 11.53 31.24 11.12
N PHE A 304 12.16 32.39 10.88
CA PHE A 304 12.87 33.12 11.93
C PHE A 304 11.89 33.42 13.07
N LEU A 305 12.00 32.68 14.18
CA LEU A 305 11.71 33.04 15.59
C LEU A 305 11.46 31.76 16.43
N ALA A 306 12.53 31.00 16.72
CA ALA A 306 12.54 30.05 17.84
C ALA A 306 13.97 29.80 18.33
N ASN A 307 14.73 30.88 18.53
CA ASN A 307 16.05 30.85 19.17
C ASN A 307 15.91 30.83 20.71
N GLN A 308 15.17 29.86 21.22
CA GLN A 308 15.24 29.45 22.62
C GLN A 308 15.51 27.96 22.64
N ALA A 309 16.79 27.61 22.52
CA ALA A 309 17.28 26.31 22.93
C ALA A 309 16.84 26.10 24.39
N SER A 310 15.92 25.16 24.59
CA SER A 310 15.52 24.76 25.93
C SER A 310 16.74 24.17 26.61
N LEU A 311 17.25 24.88 27.61
CA LEU A 311 18.35 24.51 28.50
C LEU A 311 17.89 23.41 29.47
N MET A 312 17.44 22.28 28.93
CA MET A 312 17.25 21.03 29.67
C MET A 312 18.20 19.98 29.12
N SER A 313 19.49 20.33 29.14
CA SER A 313 20.55 19.33 29.20
C SER A 313 20.51 18.73 30.60
N GLY A 314 19.86 17.59 30.73
CA GLY A 314 19.70 16.90 32.00
C GLY A 314 19.42 15.42 31.79
N GLY A 315 20.49 14.63 31.67
CA GLY A 315 20.63 13.29 32.27
C GLY A 315 19.61 12.17 32.01
N TYR A 316 18.56 12.36 31.22
CA TYR A 316 17.68 11.28 30.81
C TYR A 316 18.29 10.63 29.56
N ALA A 317 18.63 9.34 29.66
CA ALA A 317 18.90 8.53 28.48
C ALA A 317 17.75 8.77 27.48
N GLU A 318 18.07 9.09 26.22
CA GLU A 318 17.03 9.16 25.22
C GLU A 318 16.22 7.85 25.30
N PRO A 319 14.89 7.94 25.42
CA PRO A 319 14.09 6.74 25.53
C PRO A 319 14.38 5.86 24.31
N ASN A 320 14.61 4.57 24.53
CA ASN A 320 14.73 3.60 23.44
C ASN A 320 13.37 3.51 22.72
N LEU A 321 13.15 4.38 21.74
CA LEU A 321 11.92 4.43 20.95
C LEU A 321 11.90 3.25 19.99
N PHE A 322 10.80 2.51 19.98
CA PHE A 322 10.59 1.44 19.02
C PHE A 322 10.23 2.02 17.63
N PRO A 323 10.59 1.35 16.52
CA PRO A 323 10.28 1.83 15.18
C PRO A 323 8.78 1.86 14.90
N GLY A 324 8.31 2.91 14.24
CA GLY A 324 6.91 3.08 13.89
C GLY A 324 6.69 4.26 12.93
N TYR A 325 5.43 4.64 12.74
CA TYR A 325 5.08 5.76 11.88
C TYR A 325 5.42 7.09 12.56
N THR A 326 6.07 7.99 11.79
CA THR A 326 6.36 9.38 12.14
C THR A 326 5.77 10.30 11.06
N THR A 327 4.45 10.47 11.11
CA THR A 327 3.62 11.04 10.03
C THR A 327 3.84 12.55 9.95
N THR A 328 4.05 13.05 8.72
CA THR A 328 4.01 14.50 8.42
C THR A 328 2.91 14.75 7.40
N ASP A 329 1.96 15.60 7.75
CA ASP A 329 0.79 15.93 6.92
C ASP A 329 0.43 17.42 7.04
N ASP A 330 -0.70 17.88 6.49
CA ASP A 330 -1.06 19.30 6.49
C ASP A 330 -1.35 19.85 7.90
N GLY A 331 -1.55 18.96 8.89
CA GLY A 331 -1.71 19.28 10.30
C GLY A 331 -0.39 19.34 11.07
N GLY A 332 0.75 19.04 10.44
CA GLY A 332 2.07 19.00 11.08
C GLY A 332 2.54 17.58 11.37
N LYS A 333 3.29 17.40 12.47
CA LYS A 333 3.98 16.15 12.85
C LYS A 333 3.48 15.51 14.14
N ASP A 334 2.39 16.01 14.68
CA ASP A 334 1.82 15.61 15.98
C ASP A 334 0.62 14.66 15.84
N GLY A 335 0.45 14.05 14.67
CA GLY A 335 -0.72 13.22 14.36
C GLY A 335 -0.69 11.84 14.98
N ASP A 336 0.49 11.25 15.13
CA ASP A 336 0.59 9.92 15.75
C ASP A 336 0.29 10.01 17.26
N ASP A 337 -0.37 9.00 17.82
CA ASP A 337 -0.66 8.93 19.25
C ASP A 337 0.55 8.50 20.08
N THR A 338 1.45 7.74 19.44
CA THR A 338 2.65 7.18 20.05
C THR A 338 3.91 7.76 19.42
N VAL A 339 4.93 8.03 20.24
CA VAL A 339 6.22 8.54 19.79
C VAL A 339 7.11 7.38 19.34
N HIS A 340 7.55 7.42 18.08
CA HIS A 340 8.34 6.36 17.45
C HIS A 340 9.72 6.84 17.00
N SER A 341 10.63 5.90 16.81
CA SER A 341 11.78 6.11 15.92
C SER A 341 11.33 5.94 14.45
N PRO A 342 11.85 6.79 13.53
CA PRO A 342 11.40 6.77 12.13
C PRO A 342 11.83 5.49 11.41
N ILE A 343 10.95 4.98 10.56
CA ILE A 343 11.23 3.86 9.66
C ILE A 343 11.80 4.40 8.34
N THR A 344 12.84 3.76 7.80
CA THR A 344 13.38 4.09 6.48
C THR A 344 12.60 3.37 5.38
N TYR A 345 12.34 4.08 4.28
CA TYR A 345 11.67 3.56 3.09
C TYR A 345 12.58 3.68 1.86
N TYR A 346 12.74 2.59 1.12
CA TYR A 346 13.48 2.50 -0.14
C TYR A 346 12.50 2.24 -1.29
N SER A 347 12.66 2.94 -2.41
CA SER A 347 11.84 2.70 -3.59
C SER A 347 12.19 1.36 -4.24
N VAL A 348 11.18 0.74 -4.82
CA VAL A 348 11.29 -0.53 -5.56
C VAL A 348 10.74 -0.35 -6.98
N PRO A 349 11.23 -1.12 -7.96
CA PRO A 349 10.72 -1.06 -9.32
C PRO A 349 9.25 -1.49 -9.41
N SER A 350 8.58 -1.19 -10.52
CA SER A 350 7.22 -1.68 -10.80
C SER A 350 7.16 -3.19 -10.95
N CYS A 351 8.18 -3.76 -11.59
CA CYS A 351 8.35 -5.18 -11.83
C CYS A 351 9.78 -5.61 -11.54
N ILE A 352 9.91 -6.80 -10.97
CA ILE A 352 11.15 -7.57 -10.95
C ILE A 352 11.13 -8.60 -12.09
N GLN A 353 12.33 -9.07 -12.45
CA GLN A 353 12.47 -10.12 -13.45
C GLN A 353 13.50 -11.16 -13.01
N ALA A 354 13.25 -12.43 -13.34
CA ALA A 354 14.16 -13.52 -13.07
C ALA A 354 14.35 -14.37 -14.33
N LEU A 355 15.61 -14.73 -14.64
CA LEU A 355 15.91 -15.66 -15.73
C LEU A 355 15.99 -17.09 -15.17
N ALA A 356 15.02 -17.92 -15.51
CA ALA A 356 15.08 -19.37 -15.28
C ALA A 356 15.75 -20.04 -16.49
N SER A 357 16.97 -20.55 -16.30
CA SER A 357 17.75 -21.19 -17.37
C SER A 357 18.67 -22.27 -16.80
N ASN A 358 18.74 -23.41 -17.47
CA ASN A 358 19.67 -24.50 -17.14
C ASN A 358 21.10 -24.23 -17.65
N SER A 359 21.29 -23.21 -18.49
CA SER A 359 22.60 -22.81 -19.03
C SER A 359 23.09 -21.50 -18.40
N SER A 360 24.39 -21.40 -18.19
CA SER A 360 25.08 -20.19 -17.70
C SER A 360 25.27 -19.10 -18.76
N GLY A 361 24.95 -19.40 -20.04
CA GLY A 361 25.05 -18.46 -21.14
C GLY A 361 23.86 -17.51 -21.23
N THR A 362 24.06 -16.38 -21.92
CA THR A 362 22.95 -15.50 -22.30
C THR A 362 22.13 -16.16 -23.40
N PRO A 363 20.82 -16.40 -23.21
CA PRO A 363 20.00 -17.04 -24.22
C PRO A 363 19.73 -16.09 -25.39
N GLU A 364 19.57 -16.64 -26.60
CA GLU A 364 19.13 -15.90 -27.77
C GLU A 364 17.62 -15.58 -27.69
N THR A 365 16.83 -16.58 -27.33
CA THR A 365 15.38 -16.48 -27.13
C THR A 365 14.97 -17.01 -25.77
N VAL A 366 13.89 -16.46 -25.23
CA VAL A 366 13.28 -16.86 -23.97
C VAL A 366 11.76 -16.98 -24.12
N ASP A 367 11.15 -17.83 -23.30
CA ASP A 367 9.73 -17.72 -23.02
C ASP A 367 9.52 -16.51 -22.10
N LEU A 368 8.72 -15.53 -22.54
CA LEU A 368 8.36 -14.39 -21.72
C LEU A 368 7.19 -14.79 -20.83
N VAL A 369 7.49 -15.09 -19.57
CA VAL A 369 6.50 -15.50 -18.56
C VAL A 369 6.12 -14.29 -17.70
N TYR A 370 4.86 -14.15 -17.35
CA TYR A 370 4.38 -13.05 -16.52
C TYR A 370 3.16 -13.46 -15.70
N ILE A 371 2.94 -12.76 -14.59
CA ILE A 371 1.72 -12.92 -13.81
C ILE A 371 0.52 -12.45 -14.63
N ASP A 372 -0.57 -13.24 -14.67
CA ASP A 372 -1.73 -12.98 -15.51
C ASP A 372 -2.32 -11.55 -15.36
N PHE A 373 -2.32 -11.01 -14.13
CA PHE A 373 -2.79 -9.67 -13.81
C PHE A 373 -2.11 -8.58 -14.64
N ILE A 374 -0.83 -8.77 -14.97
CA ILE A 374 -0.04 -7.74 -15.66
C ILE A 374 -0.09 -7.86 -17.19
N GLU A 375 -0.84 -8.81 -17.75
CA GLU A 375 -0.96 -8.99 -19.21
C GLU A 375 -1.29 -7.69 -19.97
N PRO A 376 -2.25 -6.84 -19.52
CA PRO A 376 -2.53 -5.58 -20.22
C PRO A 376 -1.34 -4.61 -20.24
N TYR A 377 -0.49 -4.64 -19.22
CA TYR A 377 0.71 -3.80 -19.09
C TYR A 377 1.83 -4.35 -19.96
N VAL A 378 2.02 -5.67 -19.97
CA VAL A 378 2.99 -6.36 -20.84
C VAL A 378 2.62 -6.11 -22.30
N ALA A 379 1.35 -6.25 -22.67
CA ALA A 379 0.87 -5.98 -24.02
C ALA A 379 1.03 -4.51 -24.43
N PHE A 380 0.90 -3.58 -23.48
CA PHE A 380 1.19 -2.16 -23.71
C PHE A 380 2.69 -1.93 -23.94
N ALA A 381 3.55 -2.45 -23.05
CA ALA A 381 4.99 -2.32 -23.13
C ALA A 381 5.59 -2.96 -24.41
N ALA A 382 5.02 -4.09 -24.86
CA ALA A 382 5.42 -4.79 -26.08
C ALA A 382 5.35 -3.92 -27.35
N LYS A 383 4.44 -2.92 -27.38
CA LYS A 383 4.34 -1.95 -28.48
C LYS A 383 5.60 -1.10 -28.62
N PHE A 384 6.30 -0.83 -27.51
CA PHE A 384 7.56 -0.09 -27.51
C PHE A 384 8.76 -0.99 -27.82
N SER A 385 8.71 -2.25 -27.38
CA SER A 385 9.78 -3.23 -27.59
C SER A 385 9.79 -3.91 -28.96
N ARG A 386 8.87 -3.52 -29.87
CA ARG A 386 8.72 -4.11 -31.21
C ARG A 386 8.59 -5.64 -31.16
N ILE A 387 7.85 -6.12 -30.16
CA ILE A 387 7.40 -7.50 -30.04
C ILE A 387 6.04 -7.57 -30.74
N ALA A 388 5.99 -8.22 -31.90
CA ALA A 388 4.79 -8.33 -32.72
C ALA A 388 3.99 -9.58 -32.31
N VAL A 389 3.40 -9.53 -31.11
CA VAL A 389 2.62 -10.62 -30.50
C VAL A 389 1.26 -10.07 -30.10
N ASP A 390 0.20 -10.81 -30.39
CA ASP A 390 -1.12 -10.56 -29.84
C ASP A 390 -1.28 -11.35 -28.55
N PHE A 391 -0.99 -10.72 -27.41
CA PHE A 391 -1.06 -11.36 -26.09
C PHE A 391 -2.44 -11.98 -25.80
N SER A 392 -3.53 -11.49 -26.39
CA SER A 392 -4.87 -12.07 -26.17
C SER A 392 -5.08 -13.41 -26.90
N ARG A 393 -4.27 -13.70 -27.92
CA ARG A 393 -4.40 -14.88 -28.79
C ARG A 393 -3.22 -15.83 -28.69
N ASP A 394 -2.03 -15.28 -28.55
CA ASP A 394 -0.75 -15.99 -28.65
C ASP A 394 -0.21 -16.41 -27.28
N SER A 395 -0.77 -15.87 -26.19
CA SER A 395 -0.36 -16.28 -24.84
C SER A 395 -1.08 -17.53 -24.36
N ASP A 396 -0.36 -18.36 -23.62
CA ASP A 396 -0.87 -19.60 -23.03
C ASP A 396 -0.57 -19.65 -21.53
N VAL A 397 -1.15 -20.62 -20.82
CA VAL A 397 -0.91 -20.85 -19.38
C VAL A 397 0.42 -21.58 -19.21
N TYR A 398 1.34 -21.02 -18.43
CA TYR A 398 2.69 -21.58 -18.24
C TYR A 398 2.70 -22.73 -17.23
N MET A 399 2.11 -22.52 -16.05
CA MET A 399 2.02 -23.54 -14.98
C MET A 399 0.57 -23.67 -14.52
N PRO A 400 -0.20 -24.60 -15.11
CA PRO A 400 -1.59 -24.81 -14.73
C PRO A 400 -1.73 -25.11 -13.22
N ASN A 401 -2.65 -24.41 -12.56
CA ASN A 401 -2.94 -24.52 -11.12
C ASN A 401 -1.86 -23.99 -10.17
N ALA A 402 -0.76 -23.40 -10.68
CA ALA A 402 0.21 -22.71 -9.84
C ALA A 402 -0.11 -21.22 -9.74
N THR A 403 0.03 -20.66 -8.54
CA THR A 403 -0.04 -19.22 -8.28
C THR A 403 1.29 -18.74 -7.72
N LEU A 404 1.53 -17.43 -7.70
CA LEU A 404 2.69 -16.89 -7.00
C LEU A 404 2.71 -17.31 -5.52
N THR A 405 1.53 -17.36 -4.88
CA THR A 405 1.36 -17.85 -3.49
C THR A 405 1.83 -19.29 -3.33
N SER A 406 1.38 -20.20 -4.21
CA SER A 406 1.75 -21.61 -4.11
C SER A 406 3.24 -21.80 -4.35
N LEU A 407 3.81 -21.13 -5.36
CA LEU A 407 5.26 -21.16 -5.64
C LEU A 407 6.08 -20.74 -4.43
N ILE A 408 5.74 -19.60 -3.80
CA ILE A 408 6.41 -19.14 -2.58
C ILE A 408 6.27 -20.19 -1.48
N SER A 409 5.06 -20.70 -1.23
CA SER A 409 4.81 -21.64 -0.14
C SER A 409 5.53 -22.98 -0.33
N ASP A 410 5.62 -23.48 -1.57
CA ASP A 410 6.24 -24.76 -1.88
C ASP A 410 7.77 -24.64 -1.87
N TRP A 411 8.30 -23.51 -2.35
CA TRP A 411 9.72 -23.20 -2.22
C TRP A 411 10.12 -23.13 -0.73
N VAL A 412 9.34 -22.45 0.11
CA VAL A 412 9.57 -22.37 1.55
C VAL A 412 9.58 -23.76 2.21
N LYS A 413 8.61 -24.62 1.90
CA LYS A 413 8.57 -26.01 2.43
C LYS A 413 9.81 -26.83 2.06
N GLY A 414 10.36 -26.59 0.86
CA GLY A 414 11.53 -27.31 0.37
C GLY A 414 12.87 -26.79 0.92
N HIS A 415 12.95 -25.51 1.31
CA HIS A 415 14.23 -24.83 1.55
C HIS A 415 14.41 -24.30 2.97
N TRP A 416 13.33 -23.97 3.68
CA TRP A 416 13.40 -23.38 5.02
C TRP A 416 13.08 -24.42 6.09
N THR A 417 14.12 -24.94 6.73
CA THR A 417 13.96 -25.79 7.90
C THR A 417 13.74 -24.95 9.16
N CYS A 418 12.77 -25.36 9.97
CA CYS A 418 12.70 -24.91 11.35
C CYS A 418 13.76 -25.66 12.15
N GLY A 419 14.67 -24.94 12.80
CA GLY A 419 15.56 -25.55 13.78
C GLY A 419 14.77 -26.24 14.88
N GLU A 420 15.37 -27.22 15.55
CA GLU A 420 14.81 -27.70 16.83
C GLU A 420 14.75 -26.50 17.78
N ALA A 421 13.53 -26.20 18.26
CA ALA A 421 13.26 -25.08 19.14
C ALA A 421 13.87 -25.28 20.54
#